data_AF-A0A8E2DX31-F1
#
_entry.id   AF-A0A8E2DX31-F1
#
_cell.length_a   1.000
_cell.length_b   1.000
_cell.length_c   1.000
_cell.angle_alpha   90.00
_cell.angle_beta   90.00
_cell.angle_gamma   90.00
#
_symmetry.space_group_name_H-M   'P 1'
#
loop_
_entity.id
_entity.type
_entity.pdbx_description
1 polymer ?
#
loop_
_entity_poly.entity_id
_entity_poly.type
_entity_poly.pdbx_seq_one_letter_code
_entity_poly.pdbx_strand_id
1 'polypeptide(L)'
;RRKRREALLTLPPNLNNAYGITIERIEKQEKGSVQLATTILMWIHLAERPLSIDELLDACATVEMDEDLDEENFPSRGTFLDCCLGLATVEKETSTVRLVHYSLQEYLRKIGRILSLPIQEAQNTNARVCLTYLMFRSVTTSISPTNDPKNSELEASTPSHALLDYAASQWGHHI
;
A
#
# COMPACT_ATOMS: atom_id res chain seq x y z
N ARG A 1 -8.38 -14.18 35.96
CA ARG A 1 -7.39 -14.16 34.86
C ARG A 1 -8.01 -14.12 33.45
N ARG A 2 -9.25 -14.61 33.24
CA ARG A 2 -9.98 -14.54 31.94
C ARG A 2 -10.45 -13.12 31.54
N LYS A 3 -10.98 -12.34 32.50
CA LYS A 3 -11.49 -10.96 32.28
C LYS A 3 -10.45 -9.92 31.79
N ARG A 4 -9.15 -10.16 32.00
CA ARG A 4 -8.08 -9.23 31.57
C ARG A 4 -7.68 -9.43 30.10
N ARG A 5 -7.94 -10.62 29.54
CA ARG A 5 -7.73 -10.92 28.12
C ARG A 5 -8.91 -10.49 27.25
N GLU A 6 -10.13 -10.59 27.79
CA GLU A 6 -11.34 -10.11 27.09
C GLU A 6 -11.35 -8.58 26.92
N ALA A 7 -10.84 -7.83 27.91
CA ALA A 7 -10.73 -6.36 27.82
C ALA A 7 -9.67 -5.87 26.80
N LEU A 8 -8.73 -6.73 26.39
CA LEU A 8 -7.76 -6.42 25.33
C LEU A 8 -8.30 -6.72 23.92
N LEU A 9 -9.39 -7.48 23.82
CA LEU A 9 -10.04 -7.85 22.56
C LEU A 9 -11.16 -6.87 22.18
N THR A 10 -11.57 -6.01 23.10
CA THR A 10 -12.57 -4.96 22.83
C THR A 10 -11.91 -3.61 22.97
N LEU A 11 -11.67 -2.96 21.84
CA LEU A 11 -11.18 -1.59 21.80
C LEU A 11 -12.09 -0.68 22.66
N PRO A 12 -11.54 0.13 23.59
CA PRO A 12 -12.31 1.14 24.29
C PRO A 12 -13.15 1.97 23.31
N PRO A 13 -14.44 2.27 23.59
CA PRO A 13 -15.30 3.06 22.71
C PRO A 13 -14.66 4.37 22.25
N ASN A 14 -13.86 4.98 23.11
CA ASN A 14 -13.15 6.23 22.84
C ASN A 14 -12.11 6.13 21.73
N LEU A 15 -11.47 4.96 21.53
CA LEU A 15 -10.51 4.77 20.46
C LEU A 15 -11.19 4.54 19.11
N ASN A 16 -12.33 3.84 19.07
CA ASN A 16 -13.13 3.72 17.84
C ASN A 16 -13.60 5.12 17.38
N ASN A 17 -13.98 5.96 18.34
CA ASN A 17 -14.35 7.35 18.08
C ASN A 17 -13.15 8.17 17.56
N ALA A 18 -11.96 8.03 18.16
CA ALA A 18 -10.76 8.73 17.72
C ALA A 18 -10.32 8.34 16.30
N TYR A 19 -10.40 7.05 15.93
CA TYR A 19 -10.12 6.60 14.57
C TYR A 19 -11.15 7.15 13.58
N GLY A 20 -12.44 7.09 13.90
CA GLY A 20 -13.51 7.68 13.08
C GLY A 20 -13.29 9.18 12.83
N ILE A 21 -12.99 9.95 13.87
CA ILE A 21 -12.66 11.39 13.75
C ILE A 21 -11.46 11.61 12.83
N THR A 22 -10.42 10.77 12.93
CA THR A 22 -9.23 10.91 12.09
C THR A 22 -9.53 10.57 10.63
N ILE A 23 -10.32 9.52 10.39
CA ILE A 23 -10.81 9.15 9.05
C ILE A 23 -11.64 10.27 8.43
N GLU A 24 -12.58 10.86 9.18
CA GLU A 24 -13.36 12.02 8.69
C GLU A 24 -12.48 13.23 8.36
N ARG A 25 -11.38 13.42 9.09
CA ARG A 25 -10.40 14.46 8.78
C ARG A 25 -9.63 14.15 7.51
N ILE A 26 -9.27 12.88 7.29
CA ILE A 26 -8.62 12.44 6.05
C ILE A 26 -9.54 12.72 4.87
N GLU A 27 -10.82 12.35 4.96
CA GLU A 27 -11.84 12.52 3.91
C GLU A 27 -12.15 13.99 3.57
N LYS A 28 -11.77 14.93 4.45
CA LYS A 28 -11.91 16.39 4.25
C LYS A 28 -10.68 17.06 3.63
N GLN A 29 -9.61 16.32 3.38
CA GLN A 29 -8.43 16.83 2.66
C GLN A 29 -8.78 17.07 1.18
N GLU A 30 -7.87 17.70 0.44
CA GLU A 30 -7.98 17.80 -1.00
C GLU A 30 -8.00 16.42 -1.68
N LYS A 31 -8.66 16.34 -2.83
CA LYS A 31 -8.95 15.08 -3.52
C LYS A 31 -7.72 14.19 -3.71
N GLY A 32 -6.58 14.77 -4.09
CA GLY A 32 -5.32 14.04 -4.27
C GLY A 32 -4.82 13.38 -2.98
N SER A 33 -4.85 14.11 -1.87
CA SER A 33 -4.47 13.57 -0.56
C SER A 33 -5.44 12.51 -0.04
N VAL A 34 -6.74 12.68 -0.28
CA VAL A 34 -7.73 11.63 0.05
C VAL A 34 -7.44 10.36 -0.74
N GLN A 35 -7.18 10.47 -2.04
CA GLN A 35 -6.88 9.33 -2.91
C GLN A 35 -5.59 8.64 -2.48
N LEU A 36 -4.50 9.40 -2.26
CA LEU A 36 -3.23 8.85 -1.80
C LEU A 36 -3.37 8.16 -0.43
N ALA A 37 -4.06 8.79 0.53
CA ALA A 37 -4.29 8.19 1.84
C ALA A 37 -5.12 6.90 1.75
N THR A 38 -6.12 6.86 0.86
CA THR A 38 -6.90 5.65 0.58
C THR A 38 -5.99 4.53 0.09
N THR A 39 -5.18 4.81 -0.94
CA THR A 39 -4.24 3.84 -1.51
C THR A 39 -3.26 3.32 -0.47
N ILE A 40 -2.62 4.21 0.30
CA ILE A 40 -1.65 3.82 1.34
C ILE A 40 -2.30 2.94 2.41
N LEU A 41 -3.42 3.39 2.99
CA LEU A 41 -4.09 2.64 4.06
C LEU A 41 -4.62 1.30 3.56
N MET A 42 -5.04 1.24 2.30
CA MET A 42 -5.46 0.02 1.64
C MET A 42 -4.31 -0.98 1.53
N TRP A 43 -3.18 -0.57 0.96
CA TRP A 43 -2.01 -1.42 0.82
C TRP A 43 -1.49 -1.91 2.17
N ILE A 44 -1.39 -1.02 3.17
CA ILE A 44 -0.92 -1.42 4.51
C ILE A 44 -1.92 -2.37 5.19
N HIS A 45 -3.23 -2.15 5.05
CA HIS A 45 -4.23 -2.95 5.75
C HIS A 45 -4.43 -4.34 5.15
N LEU A 46 -4.37 -4.43 3.82
CA LEU A 46 -4.72 -5.63 3.06
C LEU A 46 -3.50 -6.43 2.59
N ALA A 47 -2.28 -5.94 2.78
CA ALA A 47 -1.10 -6.68 2.38
C ALA A 47 -0.91 -7.96 3.21
N GLU A 48 -0.49 -9.04 2.53
CA GLU A 48 -0.22 -10.35 3.15
C GLU A 48 1.07 -10.36 3.98
N ARG A 49 1.98 -9.41 3.69
CA ARG A 49 3.17 -9.12 4.48
C ARG A 49 3.41 -7.61 4.56
N PRO A 50 4.14 -7.13 5.58
CA PRO A 50 4.59 -5.74 5.60
C PRO A 50 5.34 -5.37 4.31
N LEU A 51 5.05 -4.19 3.79
CA LEU A 51 5.70 -3.62 2.62
C LEU A 51 6.84 -2.70 3.05
N SER A 52 7.93 -2.71 2.31
CA SER A 52 8.93 -1.65 2.36
C SER A 52 8.36 -0.34 1.83
N ILE A 53 9.07 0.76 2.08
CA ILE A 53 8.69 2.07 1.52
C ILE A 53 8.69 2.00 -0.01
N ASP A 54 9.74 1.43 -0.61
CA ASP A 54 9.89 1.37 -2.07
C ASP A 54 8.79 0.53 -2.73
N GLU A 55 8.43 -0.62 -2.15
CA GLU A 55 7.28 -1.41 -2.61
C GLU A 55 5.97 -0.62 -2.59
N LEU A 56 5.71 0.12 -1.50
CA LEU A 56 4.50 0.93 -1.42
C LEU A 56 4.50 2.09 -2.41
N LEU A 57 5.65 2.74 -2.64
CA LEU A 57 5.77 3.84 -3.60
C LEU A 57 5.51 3.36 -5.03
N ASP A 58 6.10 2.23 -5.43
CA ASP A 58 5.81 1.57 -6.70
C ASP A 58 4.30 1.29 -6.85
N ALA A 59 3.68 0.75 -5.80
CA ALA A 59 2.26 0.46 -5.79
C ALA A 59 1.39 1.73 -5.89
N CYS A 60 1.81 2.84 -5.30
CA CYS A 60 1.14 4.14 -5.42
C CYS A 60 1.31 4.77 -6.80
N ALA A 61 2.47 4.58 -7.45
CA ALA A 61 2.78 5.14 -8.76
C ALA A 61 2.24 4.30 -9.92
N THR A 62 1.77 3.09 -9.66
CA THR A 62 1.19 2.21 -10.68
C THR A 62 -0.22 2.66 -11.05
N VAL A 63 -0.39 3.10 -12.30
CA VAL A 63 -1.68 3.47 -12.88
C VAL A 63 -2.08 2.43 -13.92
N GLU A 64 -3.35 2.06 -13.93
CA GLU A 64 -3.86 1.10 -14.91
C GLU A 64 -3.69 1.62 -16.33
N MET A 65 -3.38 0.69 -17.25
CA MET A 65 -3.15 0.95 -18.67
C MET A 65 -1.84 1.64 -19.02
N ASP A 66 -1.04 2.05 -18.03
CA ASP A 66 0.32 2.54 -18.28
C ASP A 66 1.24 1.38 -18.73
N GLU A 67 2.24 1.72 -19.54
CA GLU A 67 3.22 0.75 -20.06
C GLU A 67 4.35 0.47 -19.05
N ASP A 68 4.64 1.43 -18.17
CA ASP A 68 5.70 1.41 -17.15
C ASP A 68 5.39 2.45 -16.05
N LEU A 69 6.20 2.46 -14.98
CA LEU A 69 6.15 3.49 -13.94
C LEU A 69 6.56 4.86 -14.48
N ASP A 70 5.81 5.90 -14.11
CA ASP A 70 6.12 7.30 -14.41
C ASP A 70 6.63 7.99 -13.13
N GLU A 71 7.78 8.69 -13.22
CA GLU A 71 8.34 9.47 -12.11
C GLU A 71 7.37 10.54 -11.59
N GLU A 72 6.50 11.09 -12.45
CA GLU A 72 5.49 12.09 -12.08
C GLU A 72 4.36 11.51 -11.21
N ASN A 73 4.15 10.19 -11.25
CA ASN A 73 3.14 9.51 -10.44
C ASN A 73 3.62 9.17 -9.02
N PHE A 74 4.92 9.31 -8.72
CA PHE A 74 5.44 8.99 -7.41
C PHE A 74 5.07 10.04 -6.36
N PRO A 75 4.49 9.63 -5.22
CA PRO A 75 4.36 10.53 -4.10
C PRO A 75 5.74 10.81 -3.48
N SER A 76 5.90 12.00 -2.90
CA SER A 76 7.15 12.39 -2.23
C SER A 76 7.50 11.42 -1.10
N ARG A 77 8.66 10.76 -1.20
CA ARG A 77 9.16 9.78 -0.21
C ARG A 77 9.20 10.33 1.23
N GLY A 78 9.46 11.62 1.39
CA GLY A 78 9.55 12.23 2.72
C GLY A 78 8.19 12.51 3.38
N THR A 79 7.12 12.63 2.59
CA THR A 79 5.84 13.19 3.02
C THR A 79 4.63 12.34 2.62
N PHE A 80 4.82 11.19 1.96
CA PHE A 80 3.72 10.37 1.43
C PHE A 80 2.74 9.91 2.53
N LEU A 81 3.19 9.76 3.78
CA LEU A 81 2.32 9.37 4.91
C LEU A 81 1.56 10.55 5.56
N ASP A 82 1.88 11.80 5.22
CA ASP A 82 1.28 12.97 5.87
C ASP A 82 -0.23 13.02 5.64
N CYS A 83 -0.69 12.59 4.46
CA CYS A 83 -2.11 12.48 4.12
C CYS A 83 -2.86 11.45 4.97
N CYS A 84 -2.17 10.51 5.64
CA CYS A 84 -2.77 9.54 6.55
C CYS A 84 -2.99 10.08 7.96
N LEU A 85 -2.61 11.33 8.27
CA LEU A 85 -2.81 12.01 9.55
C LEU A 85 -2.41 11.17 10.78
N GLY A 86 -1.32 10.41 10.67
CA GLY A 86 -0.77 9.59 11.74
C GLY A 86 -1.44 8.22 11.92
N LEU A 87 -2.30 7.78 11.00
CA LEU A 87 -2.83 6.41 10.99
C LEU A 87 -1.82 5.38 10.47
N ALA A 88 -0.82 5.82 9.71
CA ALA A 88 0.25 5.00 9.18
C ALA A 88 1.63 5.54 9.63
N THR A 89 2.62 4.67 9.72
CA THR A 89 3.98 5.00 10.15
C THR A 89 5.00 4.05 9.55
N VAL A 90 6.28 4.45 9.54
CA VAL A 90 7.41 3.59 9.17
C VAL A 90 7.99 2.93 10.42
N GLU A 91 8.09 1.61 10.41
CA GLU A 91 8.79 0.83 11.42
C GLU A 91 10.30 0.94 11.20
N LYS A 92 11.02 1.53 12.17
CA LYS A 92 12.43 1.86 12.03
C LYS A 92 13.36 0.65 11.88
N GLU A 93 13.01 -0.46 12.53
CA GLU A 93 13.87 -1.66 12.57
C GLU A 93 13.84 -2.42 11.24
N THR A 94 12.67 -2.49 10.61
CA THR A 94 12.45 -3.27 9.38
C THR A 94 12.36 -2.38 8.13
N SER A 95 12.28 -1.06 8.30
CA SER A 95 12.00 -0.10 7.22
C SER A 95 10.72 -0.42 6.43
N THR A 96 9.73 -1.00 7.12
CA THR A 96 8.42 -1.32 6.54
C THR A 96 7.37 -0.32 6.98
N VAL A 97 6.33 -0.17 6.16
CA VAL A 97 5.16 0.65 6.47
C VAL A 97 4.11 -0.18 7.21
N ARG A 98 3.52 0.41 8.25
CA ARG A 98 2.49 -0.24 9.07
C ARG A 98 1.47 0.75 9.60
N LEU A 99 0.32 0.22 10.04
CA LEU A 99 -0.63 1.02 10.82
C LEU A 99 -0.01 1.40 12.16
N VAL A 100 -0.35 2.60 12.65
CA VAL A 100 0.23 3.15 13.89
C VAL A 100 -0.01 2.25 15.12
N HIS A 101 -1.06 1.43 15.10
CA HIS A 101 -1.38 0.49 16.16
C HIS A 101 -2.19 -0.71 15.65
N TYR A 102 -2.00 -1.88 16.24
CA TYR A 102 -2.71 -3.12 15.86
C TYR A 102 -4.23 -2.96 15.91
N SER A 103 -4.70 -2.13 16.83
CA SER A 103 -6.11 -1.98 17.12
C SER A 103 -6.85 -1.13 16.08
N LEU A 104 -6.10 -0.38 15.24
CA LEU A 104 -6.64 0.23 14.02
C LEU A 104 -6.96 -0.85 12.97
N GLN A 105 -6.16 -1.92 12.88
CA GLN A 105 -6.45 -3.03 11.99
C GLN A 105 -7.77 -3.73 12.37
N GLU A 106 -8.01 -3.93 13.67
CA GLU A 106 -9.28 -4.47 14.18
C GLU A 106 -10.46 -3.53 13.87
N TYR A 107 -10.26 -2.22 14.02
CA TYR A 107 -11.26 -1.21 13.70
C TYR A 107 -11.65 -1.26 12.21
N LEU A 108 -10.66 -1.24 11.29
CA LEU A 108 -10.89 -1.30 9.84
C LEU A 108 -11.59 -2.60 9.44
N ARG A 109 -11.18 -3.74 10.01
CA ARG A 109 -11.84 -5.04 9.80
C ARG A 109 -13.30 -5.02 10.25
N LYS A 110 -13.58 -4.37 11.39
CA LYS A 110 -14.94 -4.28 11.94
C LYS A 110 -15.87 -3.40 11.08
N ILE A 111 -15.37 -2.29 10.55
CA ILE A 111 -16.17 -1.39 9.72
C ILE A 111 -16.30 -1.87 8.26
N GLY A 112 -15.42 -2.78 7.82
CA GLY A 112 -15.50 -3.41 6.50
C GLY A 112 -15.16 -2.48 5.34
N ARG A 113 -14.44 -1.38 5.60
CA ARG A 113 -14.03 -0.38 4.60
C ARG A 113 -12.76 0.36 5.00
N ILE A 114 -12.04 0.89 4.02
CA ILE A 114 -10.93 1.83 4.17
C ILE A 114 -11.44 3.19 3.68
N LEU A 115 -11.61 4.14 4.61
CA LEU A 115 -12.32 5.41 4.33
C LEU A 115 -13.71 5.13 3.71
N SER A 116 -13.96 5.63 2.50
CA SER A 116 -15.17 5.38 1.72
C SER A 116 -15.14 4.10 0.89
N LEU A 117 -13.99 3.42 0.77
CA LEU A 117 -13.78 2.27 -0.12
C LEU A 117 -14.09 0.94 0.59
N PRO A 118 -15.06 0.13 0.12
CA PRO A 118 -15.34 -1.20 0.65
C PRO A 118 -14.13 -2.14 0.54
N ILE A 119 -13.94 -3.04 1.52
CA ILE A 119 -12.78 -3.95 1.56
C ILE A 119 -12.68 -4.83 0.31
N GLN A 120 -13.80 -5.32 -0.23
CA GLN A 120 -13.78 -6.15 -1.44
C GLN A 120 -13.30 -5.36 -2.67
N GLU A 121 -13.73 -4.11 -2.79
CA GLU A 121 -13.29 -3.24 -3.89
C GLU A 121 -11.80 -2.93 -3.76
N ALA A 122 -11.35 -2.64 -2.53
CA ALA A 122 -9.96 -2.41 -2.19
C ALA A 122 -9.04 -3.62 -2.50
N GLN A 123 -9.48 -4.84 -2.17
CA GLN A 123 -8.77 -6.07 -2.55
C GLN A 123 -8.64 -6.18 -4.07
N ASN A 124 -9.74 -6.02 -4.81
CA ASN A 124 -9.73 -6.06 -6.28
C ASN A 124 -8.80 -4.99 -6.88
N THR A 125 -8.74 -3.79 -6.29
CA THR A 125 -7.81 -2.73 -6.69
C THR A 125 -6.35 -3.17 -6.50
N ASN A 126 -5.99 -3.73 -5.36
CA ASN A 126 -4.63 -4.25 -5.12
C ASN A 126 -4.26 -5.35 -6.13
N ALA A 127 -5.18 -6.28 -6.43
CA ALA A 127 -4.98 -7.32 -7.42
C ALA A 127 -4.70 -6.72 -8.81
N ARG A 128 -5.50 -5.73 -9.24
CA ARG A 128 -5.33 -5.04 -10.52
C ARG A 128 -4.00 -4.31 -10.61
N VAL A 129 -3.62 -3.57 -9.56
CA VAL A 129 -2.32 -2.91 -9.48
C VAL A 129 -1.17 -3.90 -9.59
N CYS A 130 -1.21 -5.04 -8.87
CA CYS A 130 -0.19 -6.08 -9.00
C CYS A 130 -0.09 -6.60 -10.44
N LEU A 131 -1.23 -6.90 -11.07
CA LEU A 131 -1.27 -7.43 -12.44
C LEU A 131 -0.78 -6.39 -13.46
N THR A 132 -1.17 -5.13 -13.32
CA THR A 132 -0.66 -4.03 -14.16
C THR A 132 0.86 -3.92 -14.02
N TYR A 133 1.38 -3.91 -12.79
CA TYR A 133 2.81 -3.82 -12.52
C TYR A 133 3.58 -4.98 -13.16
N LEU A 134 3.08 -6.22 -13.05
CA LEU A 134 3.71 -7.40 -13.66
C LEU A 134 3.74 -7.35 -15.19
N MET A 135 2.86 -6.56 -15.81
CA MET A 135 2.76 -6.40 -17.26
C MET A 135 3.59 -5.24 -17.80
N PHE A 136 4.28 -4.48 -16.94
CA PHE A 136 5.16 -3.39 -17.36
C PHE A 136 6.29 -3.88 -18.27
N ARG A 137 6.67 -3.08 -19.26
CA ARG A 137 7.69 -3.46 -20.26
C ARG A 137 9.05 -3.63 -19.62
N SER A 138 9.41 -2.75 -18.70
CA SER A 138 10.62 -2.82 -17.88
C SER A 138 10.71 -4.16 -17.12
N VAL A 139 9.60 -4.58 -16.50
CA VAL A 139 9.48 -5.85 -15.78
C VAL A 139 9.59 -7.04 -16.74
N THR A 140 8.77 -7.09 -17.79
CA THR A 140 8.76 -8.22 -18.73
C THR A 140 10.07 -8.37 -19.51
N THR A 141 10.77 -7.28 -19.80
CA THR A 141 12.09 -7.30 -20.44
C THR A 141 13.17 -7.82 -19.50
N SER A 142 13.11 -7.47 -18.20
CA SER A 142 14.06 -7.95 -17.19
C SER A 142 13.96 -9.47 -16.93
N ILE A 143 12.78 -10.05 -17.13
CA ILE A 143 12.52 -11.49 -16.90
C ILE A 143 12.81 -12.31 -18.17
N SER A 144 12.90 -11.68 -19.34
CA SER A 144 13.09 -12.38 -20.61
C SER A 144 14.55 -12.79 -20.81
N PRO A 145 14.85 -14.07 -21.08
CA PRO A 145 16.20 -14.56 -21.34
C PRO A 145 16.65 -14.15 -22.75
N THR A 146 16.94 -12.87 -22.97
CA THR A 146 17.52 -12.41 -24.24
C THR A 146 19.05 -12.40 -24.15
N ASN A 147 19.67 -13.36 -24.82
CA ASN A 147 21.14 -13.51 -24.97
C ASN A 147 21.75 -12.44 -25.90
N ASP A 148 21.22 -11.22 -25.95
CA ASP A 148 21.70 -10.19 -26.88
C ASP A 148 22.74 -9.28 -26.20
N PRO A 149 24.05 -9.41 -26.55
CA PRO A 149 25.14 -8.71 -25.86
C PRO A 149 25.14 -7.18 -26.05
N LYS A 150 24.20 -6.63 -26.83
CA LYS A 150 24.01 -5.20 -27.07
C LYS A 150 23.15 -4.49 -26.02
N ASN A 151 22.49 -5.22 -25.11
CA ASN A 151 21.72 -4.61 -24.03
C ASN A 151 22.59 -4.17 -22.83
N SER A 152 23.91 -4.39 -22.89
CA SER A 152 24.85 -4.07 -21.80
C SER A 152 25.18 -2.56 -21.66
N GLU A 153 24.73 -1.71 -22.58
CA GLU A 153 24.92 -0.25 -22.50
C GLU A 153 23.73 0.47 -21.83
N LEU A 154 22.65 -0.25 -21.50
CA LEU A 154 21.45 0.31 -20.83
C LEU A 154 21.40 -0.01 -19.33
N GLU A 155 22.56 -0.09 -18.66
CA GLU A 155 22.65 -0.25 -17.19
C GLU A 155 22.80 1.10 -16.45
N ALA A 156 22.38 2.20 -17.07
CA ALA A 156 22.21 3.46 -16.38
C ALA A 156 20.72 3.65 -16.07
N SER A 157 20.35 3.28 -14.84
CA SER A 157 19.06 3.59 -14.20
C SER A 157 17.87 2.72 -14.60
N THR A 158 17.98 1.39 -14.49
CA THR A 158 16.77 0.56 -14.38
C THR A 158 16.04 0.98 -13.09
N PRO A 159 14.75 1.38 -13.16
CA PRO A 159 13.96 1.66 -11.98
C PRO A 159 14.02 0.44 -11.05
N SER A 160 14.22 0.68 -9.76
CA SER A 160 14.15 -0.39 -8.77
C SER A 160 12.75 -1.02 -8.83
N HIS A 161 12.65 -2.26 -9.32
CA HIS A 161 11.37 -2.98 -9.36
C HIS A 161 11.00 -3.52 -7.97
N ALA A 162 10.80 -2.62 -7.01
CA ALA A 162 10.66 -2.97 -5.61
C ALA A 162 9.41 -3.82 -5.38
N LEU A 163 8.29 -3.52 -6.04
CA LEU A 163 7.03 -4.26 -5.89
C LEU A 163 7.03 -5.64 -6.55
N LEU A 164 8.01 -5.98 -7.40
CA LEU A 164 7.98 -7.18 -8.25
C LEU A 164 7.74 -8.48 -7.47
N ASP A 165 8.50 -8.72 -6.40
CA ASP A 165 8.39 -9.94 -5.60
C ASP A 165 7.01 -10.04 -4.92
N TYR A 166 6.54 -8.94 -4.34
CA TYR A 166 5.22 -8.89 -3.73
C TYR A 166 4.12 -9.13 -4.78
N ALA A 167 4.15 -8.38 -5.88
CA ALA A 167 3.16 -8.48 -6.94
C ALA A 167 3.11 -9.91 -7.50
N ALA A 168 4.24 -10.54 -7.79
CA ALA A 168 4.31 -11.89 -8.36
C ALA A 168 3.80 -12.97 -7.40
N SER A 169 4.06 -12.82 -6.10
CA SER A 169 3.75 -13.86 -5.11
C SER A 169 2.41 -13.68 -4.40
N GLN A 170 1.88 -12.45 -4.34
CA GLN A 170 0.74 -12.12 -3.48
C GLN A 170 -0.52 -11.68 -4.23
N TRP A 171 -0.47 -11.34 -5.52
CA TRP A 171 -1.64 -10.84 -6.27
C TRP A 171 -2.88 -11.72 -6.15
N GLY A 172 -2.70 -13.05 -6.11
CA GLY A 172 -3.79 -14.01 -6.03
C GLY A 172 -4.52 -14.03 -4.68
N HIS A 173 -3.91 -13.54 -3.60
CA HIS A 173 -4.57 -13.41 -2.30
C HIS A 173 -5.54 -12.22 -2.25
N HIS A 174 -5.45 -11.31 -3.23
CA HIS A 174 -6.31 -10.14 -3.35
C HIS A 174 -7.60 -10.39 -4.15
N ILE A 175 -7.89 -11.64 -4.57
CA ILE A 175 -9.05 -12.04 -5.40
C ILE A 175 -9.98 -12.98 -4.64
#